data_AF-A0A7K1AAL0-F1
#
_entry.id   AF-A0A7K1AAL0-F1
#
_cell.length_a   1.000
_cell.length_b   1.000
_cell.length_c   1.000
_cell.angle_alpha   90.00
_cell.angle_beta   90.00
_cell.angle_gamma   90.00
#
_symmetry.space_group_name_H-M   'P 1'
#
loop_
_entity.id
_entity.type
_entity.pdbx_description
1 polymer ?
#
loop_
_entity_poly.entity_id
_entity_poly.type
_entity_poly.pdbx_seq_one_letter_code
_entity_poly.pdbx_strand_id
1 'polypeptide(L)'
;MLSIMAAFIAFYLGRTHKNQGPVPEDILDAKISDGDAEIGFFNAWSWWPFFLGLFGSIVFASLAVGWWLFFIGLPLGLIALIGFVFENSRGHYAH
;
A
#
# COMPACT_ATOMS: atom_id res chain seq x y z
N MET A 1 3.30 -6.99 -22.65
CA MET A 1 3.37 -6.79 -21.18
C MET A 1 1.98 -6.71 -20.54
N LEU A 2 1.02 -5.97 -21.12
CA LEU A 2 -0.36 -5.90 -20.62
C LEU A 2 -1.01 -7.29 -20.41
N SER A 3 -0.88 -8.20 -21.39
CA SER A 3 -1.45 -9.55 -21.29
C SER A 3 -0.84 -10.38 -20.16
N ILE A 4 0.46 -10.19 -19.88
CA ILE A 4 1.16 -10.89 -18.78
C ILE A 4 0.67 -10.35 -17.44
N MET A 5 0.54 -9.03 -17.30
CA MET A 5 -0.02 -8.39 -16.12
C MET A 5 -1.45 -8.85 -15.85
N ALA A 6 -2.31 -8.83 -16.88
CA ALA A 6 -3.70 -9.28 -16.77
C ALA A 6 -3.78 -10.77 -16.37
N ALA A 7 -2.94 -11.63 -16.97
CA ALA A 7 -2.86 -13.03 -16.61
C ALA A 7 -2.43 -13.24 -15.15
N PHE A 8 -1.47 -12.45 -14.65
CA PHE A 8 -1.02 -12.53 -13.27
C PHE A 8 -2.11 -12.12 -12.27
N ILE A 9 -2.81 -11.02 -12.56
CA ILE A 9 -3.95 -10.56 -11.75
C ILE A 9 -5.06 -11.62 -11.76
N ALA A 10 -5.43 -12.15 -12.93
CA ALA A 10 -6.46 -13.17 -13.05
C ALA A 10 -6.09 -14.47 -12.32
N PHE A 11 -4.82 -14.88 -12.40
CA PHE A 11 -4.31 -16.05 -11.67
C PHE A 11 -4.44 -15.86 -10.15
N TYR A 12 -3.99 -14.72 -9.62
CA TYR A 12 -4.05 -14.43 -8.19
C TYR A 12 -5.50 -14.38 -7.69
N LEU A 13 -6.35 -13.59 -8.33
CA LEU A 13 -7.77 -13.47 -7.94
C LEU A 13 -8.50 -14.82 -8.06
N GLY A 14 -8.28 -15.56 -9.14
CA GLY A 14 -8.88 -16.87 -9.34
C GLY A 14 -8.43 -17.89 -8.29
N ARG A 15 -7.19 -17.79 -7.79
CA ARG A 15 -6.71 -18.66 -6.71
C ARG A 15 -7.32 -18.25 -5.36
N THR A 16 -7.40 -16.95 -5.08
CA THR A 16 -8.01 -16.43 -3.85
C THR A 16 -9.48 -16.80 -3.75
N HIS A 17 -10.27 -16.57 -4.81
CA HIS A 17 -11.70 -16.92 -4.83
C HIS A 17 -11.93 -18.42 -4.57
N LYS A 18 -11.12 -19.30 -5.17
CA LYS A 18 -11.20 -20.76 -4.93
C LYS A 18 -10.90 -21.16 -3.49
N ASN A 19 -10.06 -20.40 -2.78
CA ASN A 19 -9.65 -20.71 -1.41
C ASN A 19 -10.57 -20.06 -0.36
N GLN A 20 -11.06 -18.85 -0.63
CA GLN A 20 -11.89 -18.06 0.28
C GLN A 20 -13.38 -18.45 0.20
N GLY A 21 -13.88 -18.78 -1.00
CA GLY A 21 -15.30 -19.02 -1.23
C GLY A 21 -16.09 -17.73 -1.55
N PRO A 22 -17.41 -17.82 -1.68
CA PRO A 22 -18.27 -16.67 -1.95
C PRO A 22 -18.32 -15.73 -0.74
N VAL A 23 -18.19 -14.44 -1.00
CA VAL A 23 -18.29 -13.37 0.02
C VAL A 23 -19.64 -12.66 -0.10
N PRO A 24 -20.14 -11.99 0.95
CA PRO A 24 -21.41 -11.26 0.90
C PRO A 24 -21.51 -10.26 -0.26
N GLU A 25 -20.38 -9.68 -0.68
CA GLU A 25 -20.30 -8.73 -1.80
C GLU A 25 -20.60 -9.35 -3.17
N ASP A 26 -20.52 -10.68 -3.31
CA ASP A 26 -20.81 -11.42 -4.55
C ASP A 26 -22.27 -11.90 -4.63
N ILE A 27 -23.06 -11.74 -3.57
CA ILE A 27 -24.41 -12.32 -3.42
C ILE A 27 -25.48 -11.23 -3.64
N LEU A 28 -26.40 -11.46 -4.58
CA LEU A 28 -27.42 -10.48 -4.97
C LEU A 28 -28.48 -10.21 -3.88
N ASP A 29 -28.73 -11.18 -3.01
CA ASP A 29 -29.71 -11.14 -1.92
C ASP A 29 -29.08 -11.04 -0.52
N ALA A 30 -27.79 -10.69 -0.44
CA ALA A 30 -27.10 -10.48 0.82
C ALA A 30 -27.73 -9.35 1.64
N LYS A 31 -27.73 -9.53 2.96
CA LYS A 31 -28.19 -8.54 3.93
C LYS A 31 -27.01 -7.77 4.51
N ILE A 32 -27.28 -6.59 5.05
CA ILE A 32 -26.28 -5.77 5.76
C ILE A 32 -25.67 -6.54 6.95
N SER A 33 -26.45 -7.43 7.58
CA SER A 33 -26.00 -8.29 8.67
C SER A 33 -25.02 -9.39 8.28
N ASP A 34 -24.86 -9.65 6.98
CA ASP A 34 -24.03 -10.75 6.48
C ASP A 34 -22.56 -10.29 6.32
N GLY A 35 -22.31 -8.98 6.32
CA GLY A 35 -20.97 -8.39 6.35
C GLY A 35 -20.35 -8.42 7.75
N ASP A 36 -19.03 -8.44 7.81
CA ASP A 36 -18.31 -8.45 9.09
C ASP A 36 -18.45 -7.11 9.83
N ALA A 37 -18.50 -7.18 11.16
CA ALA A 37 -18.62 -5.97 12.00
C ALA A 37 -17.31 -5.16 12.02
N GLU A 38 -16.17 -5.84 11.89
CA GLU A 38 -14.84 -5.24 11.85
C GLU A 38 -14.20 -5.45 10.48
N ILE A 39 -14.07 -4.37 9.70
CA ILE A 39 -13.48 -4.43 8.34
C ILE A 39 -11.95 -4.60 8.39
N GLY A 40 -11.33 -4.17 9.49
CA GLY A 40 -9.88 -4.19 9.70
C GLY A 40 -9.36 -2.86 10.23
N PHE A 41 -8.04 -2.73 10.28
CA PHE A 41 -7.38 -1.55 10.78
C PHE A 41 -7.17 -0.50 9.67
N PHE A 42 -7.56 0.74 9.96
CA PHE A 42 -7.31 1.90 9.12
C PHE A 42 -6.63 3.00 9.94
N ASN A 43 -5.59 3.62 9.39
CA ASN A 43 -4.96 4.74 10.05
C ASN A 43 -5.86 6.00 9.92
N ALA A 44 -6.16 6.66 11.03
CA ALA A 44 -6.98 7.87 11.05
C ALA A 44 -6.26 9.06 10.38
N TRP A 45 -4.93 9.13 10.47
CA TRP A 45 -4.11 10.12 9.79
C TRP A 45 -2.66 9.64 9.66
N SER A 46 -1.97 10.06 8.60
CA SER A 46 -0.54 9.79 8.44
C SER A 46 0.12 10.91 7.64
N TRP A 47 1.20 11.48 8.17
CA TRP A 47 2.03 12.46 7.44
C TRP A 47 3.06 11.79 6.53
N TRP A 48 3.32 10.51 6.71
CA TRP A 48 4.38 9.80 5.98
C TRP A 48 4.17 9.73 4.46
N PRO A 49 2.95 9.52 3.91
CA PRO A 49 2.73 9.58 2.46
C PRO A 49 3.18 10.89 1.82
N PHE A 50 2.96 12.02 2.51
CA PHE A 50 3.39 13.33 2.01
C PHE A 50 4.92 13.41 1.88
N PHE A 51 5.65 13.03 2.94
CA PHE A 51 7.11 13.03 2.92
C PHE A 51 7.70 12.00 1.94
N LEU A 52 7.08 10.83 1.81
CA LEU A 52 7.48 9.80 0.85
C LEU A 52 7.35 10.31 -0.59
N GLY A 53 6.23 10.97 -0.91
CA GLY A 53 6.02 11.60 -2.21
C GLY A 53 7.01 12.74 -2.47
N LEU A 54 7.21 13.63 -1.48
CA LEU A 54 8.14 14.75 -1.58
C LEU A 54 9.57 14.26 -1.84
N PHE A 55 10.10 13.36 -1.02
CA PHE A 55 11.47 12.88 -1.17
C PHE A 55 11.63 11.99 -2.40
N GLY A 56 10.62 11.17 -2.75
CA GLY A 56 10.59 10.44 -4.02
C GLY A 56 10.68 11.37 -5.23
N SER A 57 9.96 12.50 -5.19
CA SER A 57 10.04 13.52 -6.25
C SER A 57 11.42 14.17 -6.33
N ILE A 58 12.08 14.44 -5.21
CA ILE A 58 13.45 15.00 -5.16
C ILE A 58 14.45 14.00 -5.73
N VAL A 59 14.33 12.71 -5.38
CA VAL A 59 15.17 11.64 -5.95
C VAL A 59 14.99 11.58 -7.46
N PHE A 60 13.76 11.64 -7.97
CA PHE A 60 13.54 11.66 -9.41
C PHE A 60 14.06 12.93 -10.08
N ALA A 61 13.82 14.10 -9.48
CA ALA A 61 14.30 15.39 -9.97
C ALA A 61 15.83 15.46 -10.03
N SER A 62 16.53 14.73 -9.16
CA SER A 62 18.00 14.66 -9.17
C SER A 62 18.57 14.13 -10.49
N LEU A 63 17.82 13.31 -11.23
CA LEU A 63 18.22 12.83 -12.56
C LEU A 63 18.35 13.99 -13.57
N ALA A 64 17.56 15.06 -13.40
CA ALA A 64 17.60 16.25 -14.24
C ALA A 64 18.56 17.33 -13.70
N VAL A 65 18.66 17.48 -12.37
CA VAL A 65 19.46 18.54 -11.73
C VAL A 65 20.93 18.13 -11.56
N GLY A 66 21.20 16.89 -11.17
CA GLY A 66 22.53 16.36 -10.94
C GLY A 66 22.63 15.40 -9.75
N TRP A 67 23.64 14.53 -9.79
CA TRP A 67 23.85 13.43 -8.83
C TRP A 67 24.01 13.85 -7.37
N TRP A 68 24.47 15.08 -7.09
CA TRP A 68 24.63 15.56 -5.72
C TRP A 68 23.29 15.58 -4.96
N LEU A 69 22.19 15.91 -5.64
CA LEU A 69 20.86 15.95 -5.05
C LEU A 69 20.33 14.54 -4.74
N PHE A 70 20.75 13.53 -5.51
CA PHE A 70 20.40 12.14 -5.28
C PHE A 70 20.91 11.65 -3.92
N PHE A 71 22.16 11.99 -3.57
CA PHE A 71 22.76 11.62 -2.28
C PHE A 71 22.06 12.27 -1.07
N ILE A 72 21.30 13.35 -1.29
CA ILE A 72 20.49 14.00 -0.24
C ILE A 72 19.07 13.41 -0.23
N GLY A 73 18.46 13.28 -1.39
CA GLY A 73 17.08 12.79 -1.52
C GLY A 73 16.91 11.33 -1.13
N LEU A 74 17.86 10.46 -1.48
CA LEU A 74 17.74 9.03 -1.24
C LEU A 74 17.69 8.68 0.26
N PRO A 75 18.60 9.18 1.13
CA PRO A 75 18.49 8.94 2.57
C PRO A 75 17.18 9.46 3.17
N LEU A 76 16.70 10.64 2.75
CA LEU A 76 15.44 11.19 3.21
C LEU A 76 14.25 10.32 2.78
N GLY A 77 14.25 9.84 1.54
CA GLY A 77 13.25 8.91 1.02
C GLY A 77 13.24 7.59 1.79
N LEU A 78 14.42 7.05 2.14
CA LEU A 78 14.53 5.86 2.98
C LEU A 78 13.96 6.09 4.38
N ILE A 79 14.24 7.24 5.01
CA ILE A 79 13.66 7.59 6.32
C ILE A 79 12.13 7.67 6.22
N ALA A 80 11.59 8.30 5.18
CA ALA A 80 10.14 8.37 4.99
C ALA A 80 9.52 6.99 4.74
N LEU A 81 10.20 6.11 3.98
CA LEU A 81 9.75 4.74 3.74
C LEU A 81 9.71 3.92 5.03
N ILE A 82 10.79 3.95 5.81
CA ILE A 82 10.87 3.27 7.10
C ILE A 82 9.79 3.82 8.04
N GLY A 83 9.66 5.15 8.10
CA GLY A 83 8.62 5.80 8.90
C GLY A 83 7.21 5.37 8.52
N PHE A 84 6.91 5.30 7.22
CA PHE A 84 5.61 4.86 6.70
C PHE A 84 5.31 3.41 7.07
N VAL A 85 6.28 2.50 6.88
CA VAL A 85 6.09 1.07 7.15
C VAL A 85 5.96 0.79 8.65
N PHE A 86 6.78 1.44 9.47
CA PHE A 86 6.83 1.19 10.91
C PHE A 86 5.96 2.14 11.73
N GLU A 87 5.14 2.98 11.10
CA GLU A 87 4.27 3.95 11.79
C GLU A 87 3.43 3.27 12.88
N ASN A 88 2.77 2.17 12.53
CA ASN A 88 1.88 1.46 13.44
C ASN A 88 2.64 0.48 14.37
N SER A 89 3.88 0.11 14.02
CA SER A 89 4.72 -0.82 14.79
C SER A 89 5.49 -0.16 15.96
N ARG A 90 5.36 1.15 16.16
CA ARG A 90 6.06 1.92 17.21
C ARG A 90 5.24 2.10 18.50
N GLY A 91 3.99 1.62 18.53
CA GLY A 91 3.01 1.87 19.60
C GLY A 91 2.09 0.67 19.88
N HIS A 92 0.78 0.88 19.93
CA HIS A 92 -0.22 -0.12 20.33
C HIS A 92 -0.26 -1.43 19.50
N TYR A 93 0.38 -1.48 18.32
CA TYR A 93 0.50 -2.69 17.49
C TYR A 93 1.93 -3.24 17.42
N ALA A 94 2.78 -2.91 18.39
CA ALA A 94 4.06 -3.56 18.60
C ALA A 94 3.84 -4.96 19.24
N HIS A 95 3.33 -5.90 18.45
CA HIS A 95 3.33 -7.33 18.77
C HIS A 95 4.53 -8.03 18.15
#